data_AF-A0A2V9BAS3-F1
#
_entry.id   AF-A0A2V9BAS3-F1
#
_cell.length_a   1.000
_cell.length_b   1.000
_cell.length_c   1.000
_cell.angle_alpha   90.00
_cell.angle_beta   90.00
_cell.angle_gamma   90.00
#
_symmetry.space_group_name_H-M   'P 1'
#
loop_
_entity.id
_entity.type
_entity.pdbx_description
1 polymer ?
#
loop_
_entity_poly.entity_id
_entity_poly.type
_entity_poly.pdbx_seq_one_letter_code
_entity_poly.pdbx_strand_id
1 'polypeptide(L)' 'MSNISTRKGIIGILTGGGDVPGLNPAIRGVTFRALREGYQVIGFRHGWGGLIDIVRDKSYDNSENF' A
#
# COMPACT_ATOMS: atom_id res chain seq x y z
N MET A 1 0.97 -1.68 31.43
CA MET A 1 1.90 -1.36 30.32
C MET A 1 1.23 -1.74 29.00
N SER A 2 0.52 -0.81 28.37
CA SER A 2 -0.04 -1.01 27.03
C SER A 2 0.83 -0.24 26.04
N ASN A 3 1.75 -0.92 25.35
CA ASN A 3 2.43 -0.36 24.18
C ASN A 3 1.41 -0.27 23.04
N ILE A 4 0.60 0.79 23.03
CA ILE A 4 -0.16 1.15 21.83
C ILE A 4 0.87 1.73 20.87
N SER A 5 1.46 0.88 20.03
CA SER A 5 2.21 1.33 18.86
C SER A 5 1.19 1.94 17.90
N THR A 6 0.91 3.24 18.06
CA THR A 6 0.11 3.99 17.11
C THR A 6 0.93 4.10 15.82
N ARG A 7 0.60 3.28 14.82
CA ARG A 7 1.14 3.44 13.46
C ARG A 7 0.89 4.90 13.05
N LYS A 8 1.93 5.60 12.58
CA LYS A 8 1.83 7.04 12.23
C LYS A 8 0.81 7.31 11.13
N GLY A 9 0.54 6.29 10.31
CA GLY A 9 -0.46 6.32 9.25
C GLY A 9 -0.28 5.12 8.32
N ILE A 10 -1.09 5.10 7.25
CA ILE A 10 -1.02 4.12 6.16
C ILE A 10 -0.63 4.86 4.88
N ILE A 11 0.41 4.38 4.20
CA ILE A 11 0.83 4.85 2.88
C ILE A 11 0.38 3.81 1.85
N GLY A 12 -0.41 4.24 0.87
CA GLY A 12 -0.80 3.41 -0.26
C GLY A 12 0.12 3.67 -1.46
N ILE A 13 0.62 2.60 -2.08
CA ILE A 13 1.44 2.68 -3.29
C ILE A 13 0.63 2.13 -4.47
N LEU A 14 0.50 2.94 -5.52
CA LEU A 14 -0.11 2.55 -6.79
C LEU A 14 0.90 2.79 -7.91
N THR A 15 1.01 1.82 -8.82
CA THR A 15 1.86 1.92 -10.01
C THR A 15 0.97 2.03 -11.25
N GLY A 16 0.91 3.22 -11.84
CA GLY A 16 0.19 3.48 -13.08
C GLY A 16 1.12 3.45 -14.29
N GLY A 17 0.59 3.05 -15.45
CA GLY A 17 1.35 3.00 -16.70
C GLY A 17 1.98 1.63 -16.99
N GLY A 18 2.95 1.61 -17.90
CA GLY A 18 3.66 0.39 -18.30
C GLY A 18 4.75 -0.03 -17.30
N ASP A 19 5.14 -1.30 -17.35
CA ASP A 19 6.21 -1.82 -16.52
C ASP A 19 7.58 -1.29 -16.97
N VAL A 20 8.42 -0.95 -15.99
CA VAL A 20 9.77 -0.44 -16.19
C VAL A 20 10.67 -1.05 -15.12
N PRO A 21 11.95 -1.32 -15.44
CA PRO A 21 12.85 -2.02 -14.51
C PRO A 21 13.05 -1.29 -13.17
N GLY A 22 12.79 0.01 -13.10
CA GLY A 22 12.93 0.83 -11.89
C GLY A 22 11.78 0.74 -10.88
N LEU A 23 10.64 0.14 -11.25
CA LEU A 23 9.45 0.12 -10.39
C LEU A 23 9.68 -0.62 -9.07
N ASN A 24 10.15 -1.87 -9.15
CA ASN A 24 10.35 -2.69 -7.96
C ASN A 24 11.38 -2.09 -6.97
N PRO A 25 12.55 -1.59 -7.42
CA PRO A 25 13.47 -0.88 -6.54
C PRO A 25 12.87 0.38 -5.89
N ALA A 26 12.06 1.16 -6.63
CA ALA A 26 11.42 2.36 -6.10
C ALA A 26 10.39 2.03 -5.00
N ILE A 27 9.51 1.06 -5.26
CA ILE A 27 8.55 0.54 -4.28
C ILE A 27 9.29 0.05 -3.03
N ARG A 28 10.36 -0.75 -3.21
CA ARG A 28 11.17 -1.25 -2.09
C ARG A 28 11.80 -0.12 -1.29
N GLY A 29 12.33 0.91 -1.94
CA GLY A 29 12.96 2.06 -1.28
C GLY A 29 11.99 2.83 -0.38
N VAL A 30 10.80 3.15 -0.91
CA VAL A 30 9.73 3.83 -0.15
C VAL A 30 9.26 2.95 1.00
N THR A 31 8.94 1.68 0.74
CA THR A 31 8.45 0.74 1.76
C THR A 31 9.44 0.58 2.90
N PHE A 32 10.72 0.39 2.60
CA PHE A 32 11.75 0.19 3.63
C PHE A 32 11.90 1.43 4.52
N ARG A 33 11.88 2.65 3.95
CA ARG A 33 11.94 3.87 4.76
C ARG A 33 10.67 4.07 5.59
N ALA A 34 9.50 3.89 5.00
CA ALA A 34 8.21 4.06 5.66
C ALA A 34 8.05 3.14 6.89
N LEU A 35 8.42 1.87 6.75
CA LEU A 35 8.38 0.90 7.85
C LEU A 35 9.30 1.31 9.01
N ARG A 36 10.52 1.79 8.72
CA ARG A 36 11.45 2.30 9.74
C ARG A 36 10.94 3.54 10.47
N GLU A 37 10.14 4.35 9.79
CA GLU A 37 9.54 5.56 10.35
C GLU A 37 8.23 5.29 11.13
N GLY A 38 7.76 4.04 11.18
CA GLY A 38 6.55 3.65 11.90
C GLY A 38 5.25 3.79 11.11
N TYR A 39 5.31 3.80 9.77
CA TYR A 39 4.14 3.74 8.90
C TYR A 39 3.82 2.29 8.51
N GLN A 40 2.54 2.03 8.22
CA GLN A 40 2.13 0.86 7.45
C GLN A 40 2.14 1.20 5.97
N VAL A 41 2.44 0.22 5.13
CA VAL A 41 2.42 0.36 3.67
C VAL A 41 1.48 -0.69 3.09
N ILE A 42 0.61 -0.26 2.16
CA ILE A 42 -0.25 -1.13 1.34
C ILE A 42 0.05 -0.87 -0.14
N GLY A 43 -0.12 -1.89 -0.99
CA GLY A 43 0.15 -1.79 -2.43
C GLY A 43 -1.09 -2.13 -3.23
N PHE A 44 -1.59 -1.18 -4.02
CA PHE A 44 -2.75 -1.41 -4.87
C PHE A 44 -2.38 -2.30 -6.06
N ARG A 45 -3.12 -3.40 -6.22
CA ARG A 45 -2.97 -4.32 -7.34
C ARG A 45 -3.63 -3.74 -8.58
N HIS A 46 -3.20 -4.19 -9.77
CA HIS A 46 -3.80 -3.81 -11.05
C HIS A 46 -3.83 -2.29 -11.33
N GLY A 47 -2.91 -1.52 -10.75
CA GLY A 47 -2.78 -0.08 -10.96
C GLY A 47 -4.07 0.67 -10.59
N TRP A 48 -4.58 1.49 -11.51
CA TRP A 48 -5.82 2.23 -11.30
C TRP A 48 -7.05 1.34 -11.17
N GLY A 49 -7.07 0.18 -11.82
CA GLY A 49 -8.20 -0.75 -11.79
C GLY A 49 -8.49 -1.22 -10.37
N GLY A 50 -7.49 -1.78 -9.67
CA GLY A 50 -7.69 -2.27 -8.30
C GLY A 50 -8.02 -1.17 -7.29
N LEU A 51 -7.74 0.10 -7.58
CA LEU A 51 -8.20 1.21 -6.73
C LEU A 51 -9.67 1.57 -6.97
N ILE A 52 -10.10 1.56 -8.23
CA ILE A 52 -11.49 1.89 -8.63
C ILE A 52 -12.44 0.77 -8.21
N ASP A 53 -11.98 -0.49 -8.26
CA ASP A 53 -12.78 -1.67 -7.94
C ASP A 53 -12.95 -1.91 -6.43
N ILE A 54 -12.41 -1.02 -5.58
CA ILE A 54 -12.58 -1.09 -4.13
C ILE A 54 -14.04 -0.84 -3.75
N VAL A 55 -14.63 -1.84 -3.10
CA VAL A 55 -15.94 -1.70 -2.47
C VAL A 55 -15.74 -1.16 -1.05
N ARG A 56 -16.37 -0.03 -0.74
CA ARG A 56 -16.23 0.69 0.55
C ARG A 56 -17.03 0.06 1.70
N ASP A 57 -17.65 -1.08 1.48
CA ASP A 57 -18.28 -1.85 2.53
C ASP A 57 -17.19 -2.51 3.39
N LYS A 58 -17.29 -2.33 4.71
CA LYS A 58 -16.30 -2.85 5.67
C LYS A 58 -16.27 -4.38 5.74
N SER A 59 -17.33 -5.04 5.30
CA SER A 59 -17.46 -6.50 5.27
C SER A 59 -17.03 -7.09 3.92
N TYR A 60 -16.80 -6.26 2.90
CA TYR A 60 -16.38 -6.72 1.59
C TYR A 60 -14.88 -7.04 1.57
N ASP A 61 -14.54 -8.21 1.05
CA ASP A 61 -13.14 -8.65 0.89
C ASP A 61 -12.49 -7.95 -0.31
N ASN A 62 -11.51 -7.10 -0.02
CA ASN A 62 -10.72 -6.36 -1.00
C ASN A 62 -9.27 -6.91 -1.11
N SER A 63 -9.00 -8.15 -0.67
CA SER A 63 -7.65 -8.74 -0.69
C SER A 63 -7.00 -8.82 -2.08
N GLU A 64 -7.80 -8.90 -3.13
CA GLU A 64 -7.34 -8.85 -4.53
C GLU A 64 -7.05 -7.42 -5.02
N ASN A 65 -7.39 -6.40 -4.23
CA ASN A 65 -7.16 -4.98 -4.54
C ASN A 65 -5.96 -4.37 -3.79
N PHE A 66 -5.60 -4.82 -2.57
CA PHE A 66 -4.45 -4.31 -1.80
C PHE A 66 -3.85 -5.26 -0.75
#